data_AF-A0A7V0T5Q3-F1
#
_entry.id   AF-A0A7V0T5Q3-F1
#
_cell.length_a   1.000
_cell.length_b   1.000
_cell.length_c   1.000
_cell.angle_alpha   90.00
_cell.angle_beta   90.00
_cell.angle_gamma   90.00
#
_symmetry.space_group_name_H-M   'P 1'
#
loop_
_entity.id
_entity.type
_entity.pdbx_description
1 polymer ?
#
loop_
_entity_poly.entity_id
_entity_poly.type
_entity_poly.pdbx_seq_one_letter_code
_entity_poly.pdbx_strand_id
1 'polypeptide(L)' 'MTEFGAAWGEVMEWIGENQLQLDDRPCCEVHLNDHEQHPEGRFIVDICQTVKRR' A
#
# COMPACT_ATOMS: atom_id res chain seq x y z
N MET A 1 12.85 8.30 -4.94
CA MET A 1 11.54 7.69 -4.59
C MET A 1 11.42 7.72 -3.08
N THR A 2 10.27 8.06 -2.52
CA THR A 2 10.04 8.02 -1.06
C THR A 2 9.79 6.57 -0.61
N GLU A 3 9.92 6.26 0.69
CA GLU A 3 9.61 4.93 1.23
C GLU A 3 8.15 4.53 0.98
N PHE A 4 7.21 5.49 1.05
CA PHE A 4 5.81 5.29 0.65
C PHE A 4 5.69 4.87 -0.82
N GLY A 5 6.38 5.56 -1.74
CA GLY A 5 6.35 5.21 -3.16
C GLY A 5 6.95 3.82 -3.43
N ALA A 6 7.98 3.43 -2.67
CA ALA A 6 8.55 2.07 -2.75
C ALA A 6 7.55 1.02 -2.26
N ALA A 7 6.86 1.25 -1.13
CA ALA A 7 5.85 0.34 -0.61
C ALA A 7 4.67 0.14 -1.58
N TRP A 8 4.19 1.21 -2.21
CA TRP A 8 3.20 1.09 -3.30
C TRP A 8 3.74 0.29 -4.49
N GLY A 9 5.01 0.48 -4.85
CA GLY A 9 5.67 -0.28 -5.90
C GLY A 9 5.67 -1.79 -5.63
N GLU A 10 6.00 -2.21 -4.40
CA GLU A 10 5.97 -3.62 -3.98
C GLU A 10 4.57 -4.23 -4.09
N VAL A 11 3.52 -3.47 -3.71
CA VAL A 11 2.13 -3.93 -3.88
C VAL A 11 1.77 -4.12 -5.35
N MET A 12 2.20 -3.21 -6.24
CA MET A 12 1.94 -3.33 -7.68
C MET A 12 2.70 -4.49 -8.31
N GLU A 13 3.94 -4.74 -7.89
CA GLU A 13 4.72 -5.90 -8.31
C GLU A 13 4.03 -7.21 -7.88
N TRP A 14 3.64 -7.32 -6.60
CA TRP A 14 2.93 -8.47 -6.07
C TRP A 14 1.62 -8.75 -6.82
N ILE A 15 0.86 -7.71 -7.20
CA ILE A 15 -0.36 -7.84 -8.03
C ILE A 15 -0.02 -8.47 -9.39
N GLY A 16 1.05 -8.02 -10.04
CA GLY A 16 1.53 -8.55 -11.31
C GLY A 16 1.95 -10.03 -11.20
N GLU A 17 2.75 -10.36 -10.20
CA GLU A 17 3.19 -11.74 -9.91
C GLU A 17 2.00 -12.69 -9.69
N ASN A 18 0.95 -12.20 -9.03
CA ASN A 18 -0.25 -12.98 -8.74
C ASN A 18 -1.31 -12.94 -9.84
N GLN A 19 -1.02 -12.28 -10.99
CA GLN A 19 -1.92 -12.16 -12.13
C GLN A 19 -3.31 -11.63 -11.73
N LEU A 20 -3.33 -10.66 -10.80
CA LEU A 20 -4.55 -9.99 -10.38
C LEU A 20 -4.85 -8.83 -11.33
N GLN A 21 -6.12 -8.68 -11.74
CA GLN A 21 -6.54 -7.54 -12.55
C GLN A 21 -6.96 -6.39 -11.65
N LEU A 22 -6.40 -5.21 -11.92
CA LEU A 22 -6.81 -3.98 -11.25
C LEU A 22 -8.27 -3.64 -11.57
N ASP A 23 -8.91 -3.00 -10.60
CA ASP A 23 -10.28 -2.51 -10.64
C ASP A 23 -10.25 -0.98 -10.52
N ASP A 24 -11.17 -0.29 -11.20
CA ASP A 24 -11.24 1.18 -11.26
C ASP A 24 -11.72 1.82 -9.95
N ARG A 25 -12.09 1.02 -8.95
CA ARG A 25 -12.37 1.52 -7.60
C ARG A 25 -11.13 2.21 -7.00
N PRO A 26 -11.32 3.19 -6.08
CA PRO A 26 -10.20 3.90 -5.48
C PRO A 26 -9.29 2.97 -4.67
N CYS A 27 -7.98 3.19 -4.79
CA CYS A 27 -7.00 2.70 -3.83
C CYS A 27 -6.89 3.65 -2.64
N CYS A 28 -6.34 3.17 -1.52
CA CYS A 28 -6.07 4.03 -0.37
C CYS A 28 -4.85 3.57 0.42
N GLU A 29 -4.29 4.53 1.16
CA GLU A 29 -3.27 4.30 2.18
C GLU A 29 -3.84 4.79 3.52
N VAL A 30 -3.86 3.93 4.53
CA VAL A 30 -4.40 4.24 5.85
C VAL A 30 -3.26 4.29 6.85
N HIS A 31 -3.08 5.43 7.51
CA HIS A 31 -2.07 5.61 8.55
C HIS A 31 -2.61 5.07 9.88
N LEU A 32 -1.95 4.05 10.42
CA LEU A 32 -2.42 3.32 11.60
C LEU A 32 -1.84 3.87 12.91
N ASN A 33 -0.84 4.74 12.84
CA ASN A 33 -0.23 5.36 13.99
C ASN A 33 0.10 6.84 13.75
N ASP A 34 0.29 7.56 14.86
CA ASP A 34 1.02 8.82 14.85
C ASP A 34 2.52 8.52 14.89
N HIS A 35 3.21 8.83 13.80
CA HIS A 35 4.65 8.60 13.68
C HIS A 35 5.48 9.43 14.68
N GLU A 36 4.99 10.59 15.14
CA GLU A 36 5.71 11.42 16.12
C GLU A 36 5.75 10.74 17.50
N GLN A 37 4.81 9.83 17.76
CA GLN A 37 4.75 9.06 19.00
C GLN A 37 5.42 7.68 18.89
N HIS A 38 5.81 7.26 17.69
CA HIS A 38 6.52 6.00 17.51
C HIS A 38 7.97 6.13 18.00
N PRO A 39 8.51 5.21 18.83
CA PRO A 39 9.86 5.33 19.41
C PRO A 39 10.98 5.53 18.38
N GLU A 40 10.75 4.99 17.17
CA GLU A 40 11.67 5.08 16.03
C GLU A 40 11.18 6.03 14.91
N GLY A 41 10.12 6.81 15.13
CA GLY A 41 9.59 7.73 14.13
C GLY A 41 8.99 7.05 12.89
N ARG A 42 8.57 5.78 13.00
CA ARG A 42 8.10 4.98 11.86
C ARG A 42 6.62 5.20 11.59
N PHE A 43 6.29 5.16 10.31
CA PHE A 43 4.93 5.05 9.83
C PHE A 43 4.54 3.56 9.73
N ILE A 44 3.34 3.25 10.23
CA ILE A 44 2.68 1.96 10.04
C ILE A 44 1.46 2.27 9.18
N VAL A 45 1.44 1.74 7.96
CA VAL A 45 0.37 1.99 7.00
C VAL A 45 -0.19 0.70 6.44
N ASP A 46 -1.50 0.71 6.18
CA ASP A 46 -2.13 -0.28 5.31
C ASP A 46 -2.23 0.30 3.90
N ILE A 47 -1.73 -0.43 2.92
CA ILE A 47 -1.90 -0.10 1.50
C ILE A 47 -2.97 -1.02 0.91
N CYS A 48 -4.03 -0.43 0.38
CA CYS A 48 -5.18 -1.13 -0.17
C CYS A 48 -5.33 -0.83 -1.66
N GLN A 49 -5.07 -1.83 -2.51
CA GLN A 49 -5.34 -1.77 -3.94
C GLN A 49 -6.55 -2.64 -4.31
N THR A 50 -7.47 -2.07 -5.07
CA THR A 50 -8.67 -2.78 -5.53
C THR A 50 -8.35 -3.65 -6.74
N VAL A 51 -8.81 -4.89 -6.67
CA VAL A 51 -8.71 -5.89 -7.74
C VAL A 51 -10.09 -6.43 -8.08
N LYS A 52 -10.26 -6.90 -9.31
CA LYS A 52 -11.50 -7.54 -9.76
C LYS A 52 -11.68 -8.89 -9.05
N ARG A 53 -12.94 -9.25 -8.78
CA ARG A 53 -13.26 -10.61 -8.34
C ARG A 53 -12.99 -11.59 -9.50
N ARG A 54 -12.41 -12.74 -9.16
CA ARG A 54 -12.23 -13.88 -10.06
C ARG A 54 -13.53 -14.65 -10.24
#